data_AF-A0A8J6NL96-F1
#
_entry.id   AF-A0A8J6NL96-F1
#
_cell.length_a   1.000
_cell.length_b   1.000
_cell.length_c   1.000
_cell.angle_alpha   90.00
_cell.angle_beta   90.00
_cell.angle_gamma   90.00
#
_symmetry.space_group_name_H-M   'P 1'
#
loop_
_entity.id
_entity.type
_entity.pdbx_description
1 polymer ?
#
loop_
_entity_poly.entity_id
_entity_poly.type
_entity_poly.pdbx_seq_one_letter_code
_entity_poly.pdbx_strand_id
1 'polypeptide(L)'
;MVTAYDPVIAQLERYIVQTAKHHDPLAYALLQTVPGIGKILGLVILYEIENINRFPTVQDFASYGRLVKCAKESSGRKMGTSGKKIGNAHLKWAFSEAAALFLKGNEPGKRYLDRLTNKHGKGKALSILAHKLGRAVYFILKNKKAFDQNKFLGL
;
A
#
# COMPACT_ATOMS: atom_id res chain seq x y z
N MET A 1 -23.45 -19.25 4.63
CA MET A 1 -22.34 -20.11 4.20
C MET A 1 -20.95 -19.46 4.30
N VAL A 2 -20.80 -18.12 4.38
CA VAL A 2 -19.49 -17.49 4.62
C VAL A 2 -19.14 -17.36 6.12
N THR A 3 -20.13 -17.24 6.99
CA THR A 3 -19.93 -16.96 8.43
C THR A 3 -19.35 -18.11 9.26
N ALA A 4 -19.33 -19.33 8.71
CA ALA A 4 -18.81 -20.50 9.42
C ALA A 4 -17.30 -20.39 9.71
N TYR A 5 -16.57 -19.63 8.89
CA TYR A 5 -15.13 -19.44 9.04
C TYR A 5 -14.75 -18.22 9.89
N ASP A 6 -15.70 -17.33 10.20
CA ASP A 6 -15.44 -16.12 10.98
C ASP A 6 -14.77 -16.43 12.35
N PRO A 7 -15.17 -17.47 13.11
CA PRO A 7 -14.50 -17.82 14.36
C PRO A 7 -13.04 -18.27 14.16
N VAL A 8 -12.79 -19.03 13.09
CA VAL A 8 -11.45 -19.54 12.75
C VAL A 8 -10.53 -18.40 12.34
N ILE A 9 -11.03 -17.50 11.48
CA ILE A 9 -10.30 -16.30 11.05
C ILE A 9 -9.99 -15.43 12.28
N ALA A 10 -10.97 -15.18 13.16
CA ALA A 10 -10.76 -14.37 14.35
C ALA A 10 -9.71 -14.98 15.30
N GLN A 11 -9.68 -16.30 15.45
CA GLN A 11 -8.68 -16.99 16.26
C GLN A 11 -7.27 -16.86 15.65
N LEU A 12 -7.15 -17.07 14.34
CA LEU A 12 -5.88 -16.95 13.62
C LEU A 12 -5.36 -15.50 13.63
N GLU A 13 -6.22 -14.52 13.40
CA GLU A 13 -5.85 -13.10 13.45
C GLU A 13 -5.32 -12.71 14.83
N ARG A 14 -5.97 -13.17 15.91
CA ARG A 14 -5.49 -12.93 17.27
C ARG A 14 -4.11 -13.53 17.50
N TYR A 15 -3.92 -14.78 17.07
CA TYR A 15 -2.62 -15.46 17.18
C TYR A 15 -1.53 -14.71 16.42
N ILE A 16 -1.77 -14.36 15.15
CA ILE A 16 -0.82 -13.61 14.31
C ILE A 16 -0.46 -12.27 14.96
N VAL A 17 -1.45 -11.50 15.41
CA VAL A 17 -1.23 -10.18 16.02
C VAL A 17 -0.48 -10.29 17.36
N GLN A 18 -0.64 -11.37 18.11
CA GLN A 18 0.13 -11.58 19.34
C GLN A 18 1.59 -11.89 19.03
N THR A 19 1.85 -12.80 18.09
CA THR A 19 3.22 -13.25 17.77
C THR A 19 4.02 -12.21 16.97
N ALA A 20 3.38 -11.51 16.04
CA ALA A 20 4.07 -10.63 15.09
C ALA A 20 4.57 -9.29 15.69
N LYS A 21 4.05 -8.87 16.85
CA LYS A 21 4.41 -7.61 17.50
C LYS A 21 5.90 -7.48 17.86
N HIS A 22 6.62 -8.60 17.91
CA HIS A 22 8.00 -8.63 18.40
C HIS A 22 9.06 -8.28 17.35
N HIS A 23 8.75 -8.28 16.05
CA HIS A 23 9.79 -8.20 15.01
C HIS A 23 10.22 -6.75 14.69
N ASP A 24 9.27 -5.83 14.50
CA ASP A 24 9.55 -4.38 14.39
C ASP A 24 8.33 -3.55 14.84
N PRO A 25 8.18 -3.29 16.16
CA PRO A 25 7.02 -2.59 16.68
C PRO A 25 6.94 -1.14 16.22
N LEU A 26 8.08 -0.50 15.94
CA LEU A 26 8.11 0.90 15.50
C LEU A 26 7.61 1.05 14.07
N ALA A 27 8.15 0.26 13.13
CA ALA A 27 7.69 0.28 11.75
C ALA A 27 6.21 -0.11 11.66
N TYR A 28 5.79 -1.11 12.43
CA TYR A 28 4.38 -1.49 12.50
C TYR A 28 3.48 -0.35 13.01
N ALA A 29 3.85 0.30 14.11
CA ALA A 29 3.10 1.43 14.65
C ALA A 29 3.02 2.59 13.65
N LEU A 30 4.11 2.89 12.95
CA LEU A 30 4.14 3.89 11.88
C LEU A 30 3.19 3.54 10.73
N LEU A 31 3.14 2.28 10.30
CA LEU A 31 2.19 1.83 9.28
C LEU A 31 0.73 2.01 9.73
N GLN A 32 0.42 1.73 10.99
CA GLN A 32 -0.93 1.93 11.56
C GLN A 32 -1.36 3.41 11.63
N THR A 33 -0.43 4.38 11.49
CA THR A 33 -0.80 5.81 11.43
C THR A 33 -1.47 6.20 10.12
N VAL A 34 -1.34 5.38 9.07
CA VAL A 34 -1.96 5.64 7.77
C VAL A 34 -3.42 5.16 7.81
N PRO A 35 -4.42 6.04 7.60
CA PRO A 35 -5.81 5.62 7.52
C PRO A 35 -6.00 4.55 6.44
N GLY A 36 -6.75 3.50 6.74
CA GLY A 36 -6.96 2.37 5.83
C GLY A 36 -5.90 1.27 5.91
N ILE A 37 -4.77 1.45 6.60
CA ILE A 37 -3.86 0.35 6.94
C ILE A 37 -4.24 -0.18 8.33
N GLY A 38 -5.01 -1.28 8.34
CA GLY A 38 -5.36 -2.01 9.57
C GLY A 38 -4.27 -2.98 10.01
N LYS A 39 -4.55 -3.78 11.05
CA LYS A 39 -3.56 -4.69 11.66
C LYS A 39 -2.97 -5.68 10.65
N ILE A 40 -3.83 -6.41 9.94
CA ILE A 40 -3.40 -7.45 9.00
C ILE A 40 -2.66 -6.85 7.80
N LEU A 41 -3.18 -5.75 7.21
CA LEU A 41 -2.51 -5.05 6.12
C LEU A 41 -1.15 -4.49 6.55
N GLY A 42 -1.06 -3.95 7.76
CA GLY A 42 0.19 -3.46 8.33
C GLY A 42 1.22 -4.57 8.46
N LEU A 43 0.82 -5.76 8.95
CA LEU A 43 1.71 -6.91 9.06
C LEU A 43 2.14 -7.43 7.68
N VAL A 44 1.22 -7.54 6.72
CA VAL A 44 1.55 -7.93 5.35
C VAL A 44 2.57 -6.97 4.75
N ILE A 45 2.33 -5.66 4.85
CA ILE A 45 3.28 -4.66 4.33
C ILE A 45 4.63 -4.76 5.04
N LEU A 46 4.65 -4.92 6.36
CA LEU A 46 5.87 -5.03 7.15
C LEU A 46 6.70 -6.23 6.73
N TYR A 47 6.10 -7.41 6.65
CA TYR A 47 6.81 -8.66 6.33
C TYR A 47 7.25 -8.75 4.88
N GLU A 48 6.45 -8.23 3.94
CA GLU A 48 6.81 -8.24 2.52
C GLU A 48 7.90 -7.20 2.17
N ILE A 49 8.02 -6.13 2.98
CA ILE A 49 9.10 -5.15 2.84
C ILE A 49 10.37 -5.64 3.55
N GLU A 50 10.22 -6.18 4.76
CA GLU A 50 11.27 -6.55 5.71
C GLU A 50 12.15 -5.36 6.10
N ASN A 51 13.05 -4.93 5.22
CA ASN A 51 13.91 -3.77 5.43
C ASN A 51 13.73 -2.76 4.30
N ILE A 52 13.17 -1.58 4.62
CA ILE A 52 12.92 -0.53 3.63
C ILE A 52 14.20 -0.02 2.94
N ASN A 53 15.36 -0.13 3.59
CA ASN A 53 16.63 0.36 3.06
C ASN A 53 17.17 -0.51 1.92
N ARG A 54 16.59 -1.70 1.67
CA ARG A 54 16.89 -2.52 0.49
C ARG A 54 16.48 -1.84 -0.82
N PHE A 55 15.62 -0.82 -0.75
CA PHE A 55 15.14 -0.04 -1.89
C PHE A 55 15.83 1.34 -1.90
N PRO A 56 16.85 1.56 -2.75
CA PRO A 56 17.57 2.82 -2.81
C PRO A 56 16.64 4.00 -3.12
N THR A 57 15.71 3.79 -4.05
CA THR A 57 14.73 4.80 -4.47
C THR A 57 13.29 4.37 -4.18
N VAL A 58 12.38 5.35 -4.13
CA VAL A 58 10.94 5.09 -3.99
C VAL A 58 10.37 4.40 -5.23
N GLN A 59 10.97 4.60 -6.40
CA GLN A 59 10.58 3.96 -7.65
C GLN A 59 10.87 2.45 -7.62
N ASP A 60 12.00 2.04 -7.03
CA ASP A 60 12.34 0.62 -6.87
C ASP A 60 11.30 -0.08 -5.99
N PHE A 61 10.92 0.56 -4.88
CA PHE A 61 9.86 0.06 -4.00
C PHE A 61 8.49 -0.01 -4.71
N ALA A 62 8.10 1.06 -5.41
CA ALA A 62 6.82 1.11 -6.11
C ALA A 62 6.75 0.08 -7.26
N SER A 63 7.88 -0.19 -7.93
CA SER A 63 8.03 -1.25 -8.91
C SER A 63 7.87 -2.63 -8.26
N TYR A 64 8.59 -2.87 -7.16
CA TYR A 64 8.48 -4.11 -6.39
C TYR A 64 7.05 -4.39 -5.92
N GLY A 65 6.33 -3.40 -5.39
CA GLY A 65 4.93 -3.55 -4.94
C GLY A 65 3.87 -3.56 -6.06
N ARG A 66 4.25 -3.62 -7.34
CA ARG A 66 3.35 -3.52 -8.52
C ARG A 66 2.45 -2.27 -8.52
N LEU A 67 2.94 -1.17 -7.96
CA LEU A 67 2.21 0.09 -7.86
C LEU A 67 2.39 0.98 -9.10
N VAL A 68 3.40 0.69 -9.92
CA VAL A 68 3.67 1.37 -11.18
C VAL A 68 3.51 0.41 -12.37
N LYS A 69 3.34 0.98 -13.56
CA LYS A 69 3.37 0.19 -14.80
C LYS A 69 4.82 -0.05 -15.20
N CYS A 70 5.20 -1.31 -15.38
CA CYS A 70 6.50 -1.64 -15.94
C CYS A 70 6.54 -1.30 -17.44
N ALA A 71 7.61 -0.63 -17.87
CA ALA A 71 7.90 -0.45 -19.28
C ALA A 71 8.35 -1.79 -19.90
N LYS A 72 7.91 -2.07 -21.12
CA LYS A 72 8.44 -3.15 -21.95
C LYS A 72 9.56 -2.54 -22.79
N GLU A 73 10.80 -2.88 -22.49
CA GLU A 73 11.95 -2.43 -23.26
C GLU A 73 12.63 -3.62 -23.92
N SER A 74 13.08 -3.45 -25.17
CA SER A 74 13.85 -4.43 -25.92
C SER A 74 14.92 -3.68 -26.72
N SER A 75 16.18 -4.11 -26.58
CA SER A 75 17.33 -3.50 -27.26
C SER A 75 17.35 -1.96 -27.19
N GLY A 76 17.07 -1.41 -26.00
CA GLY A 76 17.05 0.04 -25.75
C GLY A 76 15.80 0.80 -26.25
N ARG A 77 14.83 0.12 -26.88
CA ARG A 77 13.58 0.74 -27.35
C ARG A 77 12.39 0.42 -26.44
N LYS A 78 11.62 1.44 -26.08
CA LYS A 78 10.36 1.32 -25.34
C LYS A 78 9.25 0.80 -26.27
N MET A 79 8.85 -0.45 -26.07
CA MET A 79 7.83 -1.18 -26.84
C MET A 79 6.45 -1.20 -26.15
N GLY A 80 6.22 -0.31 -25.17
CA GLY A 80 4.95 -0.19 -24.44
C GLY A 80 5.06 -0.63 -22.98
N THR A 81 4.03 -1.27 -22.44
CA THR A 81 3.99 -1.78 -21.05
C THR A 81 3.69 -3.27 -21.01
N SER A 82 4.48 -4.03 -20.25
CA SER A 82 4.29 -5.48 -20.03
C SER A 82 4.59 -5.82 -18.56
N GLY A 83 4.57 -7.10 -18.18
CA GLY A 83 5.00 -7.52 -16.84
C GLY A 83 3.98 -7.24 -15.75
N LYS A 84 2.67 -7.29 -16.05
CA LYS A 84 1.59 -7.05 -15.07
C LYS A 84 1.67 -7.94 -13.81
N LYS A 85 2.36 -9.10 -13.92
CA LYS A 85 2.57 -10.07 -12.85
C LYS A 85 3.99 -10.05 -12.27
N ILE A 86 4.84 -9.09 -12.62
CA ILE A 86 6.19 -8.95 -12.06
C ILE A 86 6.10 -8.14 -10.77
N GLY A 87 6.82 -8.55 -9.73
CA GLY A 87 6.83 -7.94 -8.40
C GLY A 87 5.98 -8.70 -7.37
N ASN A 88 5.75 -8.10 -6.22
CA ASN A 88 5.09 -8.68 -5.07
C ASN A 88 3.56 -8.55 -5.16
N ALA A 89 2.87 -9.69 -5.21
CA ALA A 89 1.41 -9.74 -5.31
C ALA A 89 0.71 -9.34 -4.00
N HIS A 90 1.31 -9.65 -2.85
CA HIS A 90 0.76 -9.33 -1.53
C HIS A 90 0.77 -7.83 -1.28
N LEU A 91 1.88 -7.13 -1.60
CA LEU A 91 1.92 -5.68 -1.55
C LEU A 91 0.93 -5.03 -2.51
N LYS A 92 0.78 -5.58 -3.73
CA LYS A 92 -0.21 -5.07 -4.68
C LYS A 92 -1.62 -5.12 -4.11
N TRP A 93 -2.00 -6.27 -3.57
CA TRP A 93 -3.29 -6.46 -2.91
C TRP A 93 -3.43 -5.51 -1.71
N ALA A 94 -2.44 -5.50 -0.81
CA ALA A 94 -2.50 -4.74 0.44
C ALA A 94 -2.67 -3.23 0.20
N PHE A 95 -1.94 -2.64 -0.75
CA PHE A 95 -2.09 -1.22 -1.08
C PHE A 95 -3.39 -0.91 -1.84
N SER A 96 -3.93 -1.86 -2.60
CA SER A 96 -5.23 -1.68 -3.26
C SER A 96 -6.37 -1.67 -2.23
N GLU A 97 -6.30 -2.58 -1.25
CA GLU A 97 -7.25 -2.63 -0.13
C GLU A 97 -7.11 -1.39 0.78
N ALA A 98 -5.87 -1.01 1.12
CA ALA A 98 -5.61 0.18 1.91
C ALA A 98 -6.14 1.45 1.22
N ALA A 99 -6.03 1.56 -0.11
CA ALA A 99 -6.60 2.68 -0.86
C ALA A 99 -8.13 2.72 -0.80
N ALA A 100 -8.81 1.57 -0.85
CA ALA A 100 -10.26 1.50 -0.70
C ALA A 100 -10.68 1.88 0.74
N LEU A 101 -10.00 1.34 1.74
CA LEU A 101 -10.27 1.61 3.16
C LEU A 101 -9.93 3.04 3.56
N PHE A 102 -8.90 3.66 2.97
CA PHE A 102 -8.53 5.06 3.21
C PHE A 102 -9.67 6.02 2.91
N LEU A 103 -10.55 5.68 1.96
CA LEU A 103 -11.69 6.50 1.56
C LEU A 103 -12.89 6.36 2.52
N LYS A 104 -12.93 5.30 3.32
CA LYS A 104 -14.02 5.04 4.26
C LYS A 104 -13.96 6.05 5.41
N GLY A 105 -14.93 6.96 5.46
CA GLY A 105 -14.99 8.01 6.48
C GLY A 105 -14.00 9.16 6.28
N ASN A 106 -13.33 9.27 5.11
CA ASN A 106 -12.36 10.33 4.82
C ASN A 106 -12.82 11.22 3.67
N GLU A 107 -13.58 12.28 3.97
CA GLU A 107 -14.10 13.19 2.96
C GLU A 107 -13.01 13.92 2.15
N PRO A 108 -11.92 14.44 2.76
CA PRO A 108 -10.80 14.97 1.98
C PRO A 108 -10.19 13.95 1.00
N GLY A 109 -10.09 12.69 1.41
CA GLY A 109 -9.63 11.58 0.57
C GLY A 109 -10.57 11.30 -0.61
N LYS A 110 -11.88 11.30 -0.37
CA LYS A 110 -12.89 11.14 -1.44
C LYS A 110 -12.82 12.28 -2.46
N ARG A 111 -12.79 13.53 -2.01
CA ARG A 111 -12.62 14.70 -2.90
C ARG A 111 -11.34 14.62 -3.73
N TYR A 112 -10.25 14.10 -3.15
CA TYR A 112 -9.03 13.85 -3.90
C TYR A 112 -9.21 12.77 -4.97
N LEU A 113 -9.89 11.67 -4.66
CA LEU A 113 -10.21 10.62 -5.63
C LEU A 113 -11.13 11.12 -6.75
N ASP A 114 -12.11 11.97 -6.44
CA ASP A 114 -13.04 12.53 -7.43
C ASP A 114 -12.29 13.39 -8.45
N ARG A 115 -11.34 14.23 -7.99
CA ARG A 115 -10.44 14.98 -8.89
C ARG A 115 -9.65 14.05 -9.81
N LEU A 116 -9.10 12.96 -9.27
CA LEU A 116 -8.38 11.96 -10.07
C LEU A 116 -9.30 11.22 -11.05
N THR A 117 -10.53 10.94 -10.63
CA THR A 117 -11.53 10.26 -11.44
C THR A 117 -11.95 11.12 -12.62
N ASN A 118 -12.17 12.41 -12.40
CA ASN A 118 -12.50 13.35 -13.48
C ASN A 118 -11.36 13.49 -14.50
N LYS A 119 -10.10 13.43 -14.04
CA LYS A 119 -8.93 13.57 -14.91
C LYS A 119 -8.51 12.28 -15.63
N HIS A 120 -8.65 11.12 -15.00
CA HIS A 120 -8.05 9.87 -15.46
C HIS A 120 -9.02 8.69 -15.58
N GLY A 121 -10.26 8.85 -15.13
CA GLY A 121 -11.28 7.80 -15.06
C GLY A 121 -11.18 6.94 -13.80
N LYS A 122 -12.32 6.34 -13.42
CA LYS A 122 -12.49 5.55 -12.18
C LYS A 122 -11.45 4.44 -12.02
N GLY A 123 -11.23 3.65 -13.07
CA GLY A 123 -10.31 2.51 -13.03
C GLY A 123 -8.85 2.89 -12.75
N LYS A 124 -8.41 4.07 -13.20
CA LYS A 124 -7.04 4.56 -12.95
C LYS A 124 -6.92 5.31 -11.63
N ALA A 125 -7.97 6.02 -11.21
CA ALA A 125 -7.95 6.86 -10.03
C ALA A 125 -7.54 6.09 -8.76
N LEU A 126 -8.15 4.92 -8.51
CA LEU A 126 -7.82 4.11 -7.34
C LEU A 126 -6.37 3.57 -7.40
N SER A 127 -5.89 3.18 -8.58
CA SER A 127 -4.50 2.75 -8.76
C SER A 127 -3.50 3.89 -8.51
N ILE A 128 -3.83 5.12 -8.90
CA ILE A 128 -3.01 6.32 -8.62
C ILE A 128 -2.99 6.59 -7.11
N LEU A 129 -4.12 6.45 -6.41
CA LEU A 129 -4.18 6.60 -4.97
C LEU A 129 -3.34 5.53 -4.25
N ALA A 130 -3.46 4.26 -4.65
CA ALA A 130 -2.65 3.15 -4.11
C ALA A 130 -1.15 3.39 -4.32
N HIS A 131 -0.76 3.86 -5.51
CA HIS A 131 0.63 4.25 -5.77
C HIS A 131 1.10 5.39 -4.85
N LYS A 132 0.27 6.42 -4.67
CA LYS A 132 0.59 7.53 -3.77
C LYS A 132 0.75 7.06 -2.32
N LEU A 133 -0.13 6.16 -1.84
CA LEU A 133 -0.02 5.55 -0.51
C LEU A 133 1.27 4.74 -0.36
N GLY A 134 1.66 3.94 -1.35
CA GLY A 134 2.94 3.23 -1.32
C GLY A 134 4.13 4.17 -1.22
N ARG A 135 4.12 5.28 -1.99
CA ARG A 135 5.17 6.31 -1.86
C ARG A 135 5.20 6.92 -0.46
N ALA A 136 4.04 7.17 0.14
CA ALA A 136 3.97 7.70 1.51
C ALA A 136 4.55 6.70 2.52
N VAL A 137 4.18 5.42 2.43
CA VAL A 137 4.72 4.35 3.28
C VAL A 137 6.24 4.25 3.18
N TYR A 138 6.79 4.33 1.97
CA TYR A 138 8.24 4.35 1.78
C TYR A 138 8.93 5.45 2.59
N PHE A 139 8.43 6.68 2.53
CA PHE A 139 9.01 7.80 3.26
C PHE A 139 8.73 7.76 4.77
N ILE A 140 7.59 7.22 5.19
CA ILE A 140 7.25 7.02 6.61
C ILE A 140 8.25 6.06 7.25
N LEU A 141 8.48 4.91 6.61
CA LEU A 141 9.43 3.90 7.10
C LEU A 141 10.87 4.42 7.04
N LYS A 142 11.27 5.06 5.94
CA LYS A 142 12.65 5.56 5.77
C LYS A 142 12.99 6.72 6.71
N ASN A 143 12.04 7.64 6.95
CA ASN A 143 12.25 8.81 7.81
C ASN A 143 11.80 8.59 9.26
N LYS A 144 11.16 7.46 9.56
CA LYS A 144 10.57 7.13 10.87
C LYS A 144 9.60 8.22 11.38
N LYS A 145 8.74 8.74 10.49
CA LYS A 145 7.76 9.80 10.80
C LYS A 145 6.34 9.32 10.55
N ALA A 146 5.42 9.67 11.44
CA ALA A 146 4.01 9.34 11.30
C ALA A 146 3.40 9.95 10.03
N PHE A 147 2.31 9.34 9.56
CA PHE A 147 1.56 9.82 8.40
C PHE A 147 0.94 11.20 8.67
N ASP A 148 1.12 12.11 7.71
CA ASP A 148 0.51 13.42 7.70
C ASP A 148 -0.44 13.52 6.50
N GLN A 149 -1.75 13.59 6.79
CA GLN A 149 -2.78 13.63 5.77
C GLN A 149 -2.76 14.93 4.96
N ASN A 150 -2.44 16.07 5.56
CA ASN A 150 -2.44 17.36 4.87
C ASN A 150 -1.32 17.39 3.84
N LYS A 151 -0.11 16.99 4.26
CA LYS A 151 1.02 16.81 3.35
C LYS A 151 0.74 15.78 2.27
N PHE A 152 0.07 14.68 2.62
CA PHE A 152 -0.30 13.64 1.67
C PHE A 152 -1.28 14.15 0.60
N LEU A 153 -2.32 14.89 0.98
CA LEU A 153 -3.34 15.37 0.06
C LEU A 153 -2.95 16.68 -0.65
N GLY A 154 -1.90 17.37 -0.18
CA GLY A 154 -1.50 18.69 -0.66
C GLY A 154 -2.52 19.76 -0.24
N LEU A 155 -3.00 19.65 1.00
CA LEU A 155 -3.92 20.59 1.65
C LEU A 155 -3.14 21.58 2.51
#